data_AF-A0A451C9F0-F1
#
_entry.id   AF-A0A451C9F0-F1
#
_cell.length_a   1.000
_cell.length_b   1.000
_cell.length_c   1.000
_cell.angle_alpha   90.00
_cell.angle_beta   90.00
_cell.angle_gamma   90.00
#
_symmetry.space_group_name_H-M   'P 1'
#
loop_
_entity.id
_entity.type
_entity.pdbx_description
1 polymer ?
#
loop_
_entity_poly.entity_id
_entity_poly.type
_entity_poly.pdbx_seq_one_letter_code
_entity_poly.pdbx_strand_id
1 'polypeptide(L)'
;MRKSVYIETSIPSYLTARKSSDVKALAWQEITEQWWNSVRVDYDPVVSDLVIVEASAGDREAAAKRIEPLRGIRILPVDMETREFADQLISRGAIPSAAKADALHIAVAAMHRIDYLLTWNFRHINNAAKKPMIRSICADSGHPCPEICTPTELLPENENHVRR
;
A
#
# COMPACT_ATOMS: atom_id res chain seq x y z
N MET A 1 9.05 -12.14 -15.62
CA MET A 1 9.48 -11.06 -14.70
C MET A 1 8.49 -11.01 -13.54
N ARG A 2 8.96 -10.80 -12.31
CA ARG A 2 8.07 -10.62 -11.16
C ARG A 2 7.36 -9.29 -11.28
N LYS A 3 6.17 -9.21 -10.69
CA LYS A 3 5.38 -7.98 -10.65
C LYS A 3 5.84 -7.10 -9.50
N SER A 4 5.89 -5.80 -9.72
CA SER A 4 6.26 -4.83 -8.69
C SER A 4 5.11 -4.59 -7.72
N VAL A 5 5.41 -4.52 -6.42
CA VAL A 5 4.40 -4.27 -5.38
C VAL A 5 4.84 -3.15 -4.44
N TYR A 6 4.08 -2.07 -4.44
CA TYR A 6 4.27 -0.95 -3.52
C TYR A 6 3.63 -1.29 -2.19
N ILE A 7 4.45 -1.31 -1.13
CA ILE A 7 4.04 -1.62 0.23
C ILE A 7 3.69 -0.30 0.93
N GLU A 8 2.40 -0.03 1.10
CA GLU A 8 1.91 1.11 1.88
C GLU A 8 2.07 0.85 3.39
N THR A 9 2.19 1.90 4.20
CA THR A 9 2.56 1.87 5.62
C THR A 9 1.66 1.02 6.52
N SER A 10 0.39 0.83 6.16
CA SER A 10 -0.49 -0.09 6.88
C SER A 10 0.06 -1.52 6.91
N ILE A 11 0.78 -1.96 5.88
CA ILE A 11 1.33 -3.32 5.80
C ILE A 11 2.39 -3.58 6.89
N PRO A 12 3.52 -2.84 6.99
CA PRO A 12 4.46 -3.04 8.09
C PRO A 12 3.86 -2.72 9.46
N SER A 13 2.82 -1.87 9.52
CA SER A 13 2.10 -1.59 10.77
C SER A 13 1.32 -2.80 11.28
N TYR A 14 0.57 -3.50 10.42
CA TYR A 14 -0.11 -4.74 10.79
C TYR A 14 0.87 -5.90 11.03
N LEU A 15 1.93 -5.99 10.24
CA LEU A 15 2.95 -7.04 10.36
C LEU A 15 3.65 -7.05 11.73
N THR A 16 3.82 -5.89 12.36
CA THR A 16 4.68 -5.75 13.56
C THR A 16 3.93 -5.30 14.81
N ALA A 17 2.64 -4.96 14.66
CA ALA A 17 1.79 -4.63 15.79
C ALA A 17 1.65 -5.83 16.74
N ARG A 18 1.48 -5.55 18.03
CA ARG A 18 1.13 -6.58 19.01
C ARG A 18 -0.20 -7.23 18.57
N LYS A 19 -0.33 -8.53 18.85
CA LYS A 19 -1.56 -9.28 18.56
C LYS A 19 -2.78 -8.53 19.12
N SER A 20 -3.70 -8.18 18.23
CA SER A 20 -4.89 -7.42 18.58
C SER A 20 -5.94 -8.32 19.23
N SER A 21 -6.70 -7.78 20.18
CA SER A 21 -7.93 -8.39 20.68
C SER A 21 -9.15 -8.08 19.81
N ASP A 22 -9.04 -7.09 18.93
CA ASP A 22 -10.06 -6.82 17.90
C ASP A 22 -9.97 -7.85 16.78
N VAL A 23 -11.07 -8.57 16.54
CA VAL A 23 -11.11 -9.70 15.60
C VAL A 23 -10.75 -9.27 14.17
N LYS A 24 -11.16 -8.08 13.73
CA LYS A 24 -10.86 -7.61 12.37
C LYS A 24 -9.38 -7.28 12.23
N ALA A 25 -8.84 -6.52 13.19
CA ALA A 25 -7.42 -6.18 13.20
C ALA A 25 -6.57 -7.46 13.28
N LEU A 26 -6.94 -8.42 14.13
CA LEU A 26 -6.28 -9.71 14.22
C LEU A 26 -6.27 -10.45 12.87
N ALA A 27 -7.40 -10.52 12.17
CA ALA A 27 -7.45 -11.13 10.85
C ALA A 27 -6.52 -10.44 9.84
N TRP A 28 -6.45 -9.11 9.84
CA TRP A 28 -5.53 -8.39 8.96
C TRP A 28 -4.06 -8.62 9.33
N GLN A 29 -3.73 -8.78 10.62
CA GLN A 29 -2.38 -9.17 11.05
C GLN A 29 -2.00 -10.54 10.47
N GLU A 30 -2.84 -11.56 10.67
CA GLU A 30 -2.59 -12.93 10.20
C GLU A 30 -2.46 -13.00 8.66
N ILE A 31 -3.33 -12.31 7.93
CA ILE A 31 -3.27 -12.25 6.46
C ILE A 31 -2.00 -11.51 5.99
N THR A 32 -1.62 -10.43 6.69
CA THR A 32 -0.40 -9.67 6.38
C THR A 32 0.84 -10.54 6.59
N GLU A 33 0.91 -11.26 7.71
CA GLU A 33 1.99 -12.21 8.01
C GLU A 33 2.07 -13.32 6.96
N GLN A 34 0.93 -13.91 6.58
CA GLN A 34 0.87 -14.95 5.57
C GLN A 34 1.41 -14.45 4.22
N TRP A 35 0.92 -13.30 3.75
CA TRP A 35 1.39 -12.72 2.50
C TRP A 35 2.88 -12.39 2.57
N TRP A 36 3.33 -11.79 3.68
CA TRP A 36 4.71 -11.35 3.86
C TRP A 36 5.73 -12.49 3.84
N ASN A 37 5.37 -13.60 4.49
CA ASN A 37 6.26 -14.76 4.68
C ASN A 37 6.23 -15.74 3.51
N SER A 38 5.09 -15.89 2.84
CA SER A 38 4.91 -16.95 1.84
C SER A 38 4.75 -16.45 0.41
N VAL A 39 4.18 -15.26 0.20
CA VAL A 39 3.77 -14.80 -1.15
C VAL A 39 4.65 -13.65 -1.65
N ARG A 40 5.16 -12.80 -0.76
CA ARG A 40 6.01 -11.64 -1.11
C ARG A 40 7.20 -12.01 -2.00
N VAL A 41 7.73 -13.22 -1.87
CA VAL A 41 8.86 -13.73 -2.67
C VAL A 41 8.56 -13.83 -4.17
N ASP A 42 7.29 -13.84 -4.57
CA ASP A 42 6.86 -13.90 -5.97
C ASP A 42 6.77 -12.52 -6.63
N TYR A 43 7.02 -11.46 -5.84
CA TYR A 43 6.94 -10.07 -6.26
C TYR A 43 8.28 -9.35 -6.08
N ASP A 44 8.39 -8.17 -6.69
CA ASP A 44 9.48 -7.22 -6.46
C ASP A 44 8.98 -6.08 -5.55
N PRO A 45 9.16 -6.20 -4.22
CA PRO A 45 8.63 -5.23 -3.28
C PRO A 45 9.38 -3.90 -3.35
N VAL A 46 8.63 -2.82 -3.18
CA VAL A 46 9.16 -1.45 -3.10
C VAL A 46 8.42 -0.67 -2.01
N VAL A 47 9.10 0.31 -1.45
CA VAL A 47 8.53 1.32 -0.55
C VAL A 47 8.91 2.71 -1.06
N SER A 48 8.49 3.78 -0.37
CA SER A 48 8.94 5.14 -0.68
C SER A 48 9.45 5.85 0.55
N ASP A 49 10.08 7.01 0.34
CA ASP A 49 10.48 7.89 1.44
C ASP A 49 9.30 8.20 2.38
N LEU A 50 8.08 8.36 1.85
CA LEU A 50 6.88 8.56 2.64
C LEU A 50 6.62 7.40 3.61
N VAL A 51 6.73 6.16 3.14
CA VAL A 51 6.54 4.96 3.97
C VAL A 51 7.57 4.91 5.09
N ILE A 52 8.83 5.28 4.79
CA ILE A 52 9.88 5.35 5.82
C ILE A 52 9.56 6.41 6.87
N VAL A 53 9.10 7.59 6.45
CA VAL A 53 8.70 8.68 7.37
C VAL A 53 7.56 8.23 8.28
N GLU A 54 6.52 7.61 7.74
CA GLU A 54 5.35 7.20 8.53
C GLU A 54 5.63 5.98 9.42
N ALA A 55 6.42 5.02 8.93
CA ALA A 55 6.87 3.88 9.72
C ALA A 55 7.78 4.32 10.89
N SER A 56 8.52 5.41 10.73
CA SER A 56 9.40 5.99 11.76
C SER A 56 8.67 6.83 12.80
N ALA A 57 7.40 7.18 12.57
CA ALA A 57 6.64 8.04 13.48
C ALA A 57 6.22 7.32 14.78
N GLY A 58 5.96 8.10 15.83
CA GLY A 58 5.43 7.59 17.10
C GLY A 58 6.50 7.05 18.04
N ASP A 59 6.15 5.99 18.78
CA ASP A 59 7.04 5.35 19.76
C ASP A 59 8.28 4.75 19.09
N ARG A 60 9.45 4.94 19.71
CA ARG A 60 10.75 4.55 19.13
C ARG A 60 10.88 3.04 18.93
N GLU A 61 10.38 2.22 19.86
CA GLU A 61 10.47 0.77 19.74
C GLU A 61 9.52 0.24 18.66
N ALA A 62 8.29 0.78 18.62
CA ALA A 62 7.32 0.43 17.58
C ALA A 62 7.81 0.85 16.18
N ALA A 63 8.39 2.05 16.06
CA ALA A 63 8.99 2.53 14.83
C ALA A 63 10.14 1.63 14.37
N ALA A 64 11.07 1.26 15.27
CA ALA A 64 12.16 0.35 14.94
C ALA A 64 11.65 -1.00 14.43
N LYS A 65 10.61 -1.56 15.06
CA LYS A 65 9.98 -2.81 14.61
C LYS A 65 9.38 -2.69 13.21
N ARG A 66 8.70 -1.59 12.88
CA ARG A 66 8.13 -1.34 11.54
C ARG A 66 9.21 -1.16 10.46
N ILE A 67 10.34 -0.56 10.80
CA ILE A 67 11.43 -0.29 9.87
C ILE A 67 12.26 -1.54 9.56
N GLU A 68 12.48 -2.42 10.55
CA GLU A 68 13.29 -3.63 10.37
C GLU A 68 12.90 -4.48 9.13
N PRO A 69 11.63 -4.87 8.92
CA PRO A 69 11.25 -5.68 7.75
C PRO A 69 11.39 -4.93 6.42
N LEU A 70 11.49 -3.59 6.43
CA LEU A 70 11.65 -2.78 5.23
C LEU A 70 13.13 -2.68 4.79
N ARG A 71 14.08 -3.15 5.60
CA ARG A 71 15.51 -3.12 5.26
C ARG A 71 15.79 -3.95 4.02
N GLY A 72 16.56 -3.37 3.10
CA GLY A 72 16.91 -4.01 1.82
C GLY A 72 15.80 -3.96 0.77
N ILE A 73 14.60 -3.47 1.10
CA ILE A 73 13.57 -3.16 0.11
C ILE A 73 13.93 -1.86 -0.61
N ARG A 74 13.79 -1.83 -1.93
CA ARG A 74 14.06 -0.64 -2.75
C ARG A 74 13.15 0.52 -2.33
N ILE A 75 13.74 1.69 -2.11
CA ILE A 75 13.05 2.92 -1.74
C ILE A 75 12.89 3.80 -2.99
N LEU A 76 11.65 4.23 -3.25
CA LEU A 76 11.29 5.16 -4.31
C LEU A 76 11.31 6.60 -3.79
N PRO A 77 11.94 7.54 -4.52
CA PRO A 77 11.96 8.94 -4.12
C PRO A 77 10.58 9.58 -4.26
N VAL A 78 10.30 10.55 -3.39
CA VAL A 78 9.10 11.40 -3.45
C VAL A 78 9.48 12.82 -3.87
N ASP A 79 9.62 13.00 -5.19
CA ASP A 79 10.02 14.26 -5.83
C ASP A 79 8.85 15.25 -6.01
N MET A 80 9.14 16.36 -6.69
CA MET A 80 8.18 17.44 -6.94
C MET A 80 7.04 17.01 -7.85
N GLU A 81 7.34 16.31 -8.95
CA GLU A 81 6.35 15.81 -9.91
C GLU A 81 5.37 14.85 -9.23
N THR A 82 5.86 13.98 -8.35
CA THR A 82 5.03 13.07 -7.56
C THR A 82 4.09 13.84 -6.63
N ARG A 83 4.56 14.92 -6.00
CA ARG A 83 3.73 15.77 -5.12
C ARG A 83 2.67 16.55 -5.90
N GLU A 84 3.03 17.06 -7.07
CA GLU A 84 2.10 17.74 -7.98
C GLU A 84 1.00 16.78 -8.45
N PHE A 85 1.35 15.54 -8.79
CA PHE A 85 0.35 14.54 -9.16
C PHE A 85 -0.56 14.15 -7.98
N ALA A 86 -0.03 14.08 -6.75
CA ALA A 86 -0.85 13.90 -5.55
C ALA A 86 -1.85 15.07 -5.35
N ASP A 87 -1.41 16.30 -5.61
CA ASP A 87 -2.29 17.48 -5.53
C ASP A 87 -3.34 17.49 -6.67
N GLN A 88 -3.05 16.89 -7.83
CA GLN A 88 -4.07 16.63 -8.87
C GLN A 88 -5.13 15.64 -8.41
N LEU A 89 -4.75 14.53 -7.76
CA LEU A 89 -5.71 13.56 -7.19
C LEU A 89 -6.67 14.23 -6.19
N ILE A 90 -6.17 15.20 -5.42
CA ILE A 90 -6.96 15.95 -4.44
C ILE A 90 -7.87 16.97 -5.12
N SER A 91 -7.31 17.84 -5.98
CA SER A 91 -8.05 18.92 -6.64
C SER A 91 -9.17 18.40 -7.53
N ARG A 92 -9.00 17.21 -8.12
CA ARG A 92 -10.02 16.52 -8.92
C ARG A 92 -10.99 15.67 -8.09
N GLY A 93 -10.88 15.70 -6.76
CA GLY A 93 -11.86 15.11 -5.83
C GLY A 93 -11.72 13.60 -5.57
N ALA A 94 -10.71 12.92 -6.14
CA ALA A 94 -10.50 11.50 -5.87
C ALA A 94 -10.10 11.26 -4.41
N ILE A 95 -9.23 12.11 -3.86
CA ILE A 95 -8.76 12.04 -2.48
C ILE A 95 -9.17 13.33 -1.72
N PRO A 96 -9.68 13.26 -0.48
CA PRO A 96 -9.95 14.47 0.30
C PRO A 96 -8.67 15.27 0.58
N SER A 97 -8.77 16.60 0.65
CA SER A 97 -7.62 17.47 0.94
C SER A 97 -6.92 17.19 2.27
N ALA A 98 -7.67 16.68 3.26
CA ALA A 98 -7.12 16.26 4.55
C ALA A 98 -6.30 14.95 4.47
N ALA A 99 -6.39 14.19 3.38
CA ALA A 99 -5.75 12.89 3.19
C ALA A 99 -4.57 12.99 2.20
N LYS A 100 -3.70 14.00 2.39
CA LYS A 100 -2.58 14.25 1.46
C LYS A 100 -1.58 13.10 1.40
N ALA A 101 -1.30 12.42 2.51
CA ALA A 101 -0.41 11.25 2.54
C ALA A 101 -0.97 10.10 1.68
N ASP A 102 -2.28 9.84 1.75
CA ASP A 102 -2.95 8.81 0.95
C ASP A 102 -2.86 9.10 -0.55
N ALA A 103 -3.05 10.37 -0.95
CA ALA A 103 -2.85 10.79 -2.33
C ALA A 103 -1.40 10.57 -2.80
N LEU A 104 -0.43 10.78 -1.89
CA LEU A 104 0.99 10.66 -2.19
C LEU A 104 1.42 9.19 -2.35
N HIS A 105 0.86 8.24 -1.59
CA HIS A 105 1.07 6.81 -1.83
C HIS A 105 0.62 6.40 -3.24
N ILE A 106 -0.58 6.83 -3.64
CA ILE A 106 -1.13 6.55 -4.98
C ILE A 106 -0.25 7.19 -6.05
N ALA A 107 0.14 8.44 -5.85
CA ALA A 107 0.95 9.17 -6.81
C ALA A 107 2.32 8.51 -7.02
N VAL A 108 3.01 8.10 -5.95
CA VAL A 108 4.28 7.37 -6.05
C VAL A 108 4.09 6.09 -6.86
N ALA A 109 3.10 5.28 -6.53
CA ALA A 109 2.88 4.00 -7.21
C ALA A 109 2.56 4.20 -8.71
N ALA A 110 1.76 5.20 -9.07
CA ALA A 110 1.42 5.51 -10.45
C ALA A 110 2.61 6.08 -11.25
N MET A 111 3.30 7.08 -10.68
CA MET A 111 4.44 7.75 -11.33
C MET A 111 5.61 6.80 -11.59
N HIS A 112 5.89 5.90 -10.63
CA HIS A 112 6.92 4.87 -10.76
C HIS A 112 6.43 3.61 -11.48
N ARG A 113 5.22 3.62 -12.04
CA ARG A 113 4.63 2.54 -12.85
C ARG A 113 4.59 1.19 -12.14
N ILE A 114 4.24 1.21 -10.86
CA ILE A 114 4.13 0.00 -10.04
C ILE A 114 2.88 -0.79 -10.43
N ASP A 115 2.99 -2.12 -10.50
CA ASP A 115 1.88 -2.99 -10.89
C ASP A 115 0.79 -3.03 -9.81
N TYR A 116 1.19 -3.16 -8.53
CA TYR A 116 0.27 -3.28 -7.39
C TYR A 116 0.56 -2.26 -6.30
N LEU A 117 -0.49 -1.64 -5.75
CA LEU A 117 -0.44 -0.87 -4.50
C LEU A 117 -1.13 -1.69 -3.41
N LEU A 118 -0.33 -2.21 -2.49
CA LEU A 118 -0.78 -3.08 -1.41
C LEU A 118 -1.10 -2.27 -0.15
N THR A 119 -2.35 -2.29 0.30
CA THR A 119 -2.83 -1.45 1.42
C THR A 119 -4.03 -2.05 2.15
N TRP A 120 -4.17 -1.72 3.44
CA TRP A 120 -5.39 -1.90 4.23
C TRP A 120 -6.22 -0.60 4.39
N ASN A 121 -5.82 0.51 3.76
CA ASN A 121 -6.57 1.77 3.81
C ASN A 121 -7.81 1.71 2.90
N PHE A 122 -8.91 1.17 3.41
CA PHE A 122 -10.22 1.14 2.72
C PHE A 122 -10.95 2.49 2.71
N ARG A 123 -10.45 3.50 3.43
CA ARG A 123 -11.11 4.79 3.59
C ARG A 123 -10.83 5.72 2.41
N HIS A 124 -9.57 5.78 1.99
CA HIS A 124 -9.09 6.75 1.02
C HIS A 124 -8.43 6.11 -0.20
N ILE A 125 -7.72 4.99 -0.01
CA ILE A 125 -6.95 4.34 -1.08
C ILE A 125 -7.76 3.20 -1.71
N ASN A 126 -7.94 2.08 -1.01
CA ASN A 126 -8.72 0.93 -1.48
C ASN A 126 -10.24 1.12 -1.23
N ASN A 127 -10.78 2.23 -1.72
CA ASN A 127 -12.19 2.56 -1.60
C ASN A 127 -12.91 2.38 -2.95
N ALA A 128 -13.99 1.59 -2.98
CA ALA A 128 -14.70 1.25 -4.21
C ALA A 128 -15.22 2.46 -4.99
N ALA A 129 -15.64 3.53 -4.31
CA ALA A 129 -16.10 4.75 -4.97
C ALA A 129 -14.94 5.63 -5.48
N LYS A 130 -13.76 5.54 -4.84
CA LYS A 130 -12.57 6.35 -5.21
C LYS A 130 -11.75 5.71 -6.31
N LYS A 131 -11.60 4.38 -6.32
CA LYS A 131 -10.77 3.66 -7.31
C LYS A 131 -11.09 4.04 -8.77
N PRO A 132 -12.37 4.14 -9.21
CA PRO A 132 -12.67 4.59 -10.57
C PRO A 132 -12.18 6.02 -10.88
N MET A 133 -12.34 6.94 -9.92
CA MET A 133 -11.85 8.32 -10.09
C MET A 133 -10.31 8.37 -10.14
N ILE A 134 -9.64 7.63 -9.25
CA ILE A 134 -8.17 7.51 -9.25
C ILE A 134 -7.69 6.99 -10.61
N ARG A 135 -8.28 5.90 -11.11
CA ARG A 135 -7.94 5.32 -12.41
C ARG A 135 -8.13 6.31 -13.56
N SER A 136 -9.25 7.04 -13.55
CA SER A 136 -9.53 8.09 -14.55
C SER A 136 -8.46 9.18 -14.51
N ILE A 137 -8.09 9.67 -13.32
CA ILE A 137 -7.09 10.73 -13.18
C ILE A 137 -5.71 10.26 -13.65
N CYS A 138 -5.30 9.05 -13.28
CA CYS A 138 -4.05 8.45 -13.78
C CYS A 138 -4.05 8.40 -15.31
N ALA A 139 -5.13 7.89 -15.92
CA ALA A 139 -5.25 7.77 -17.37
C ALA A 139 -5.18 9.14 -18.07
N ASP A 140 -5.93 10.13 -17.57
CA ASP A 140 -5.96 11.48 -18.14
C ASP A 140 -4.59 12.18 -18.04
N SER A 141 -3.81 11.88 -17.00
CA SER A 141 -2.45 12.39 -16.82
C SER A 141 -1.38 11.53 -17.51
N GLY A 142 -1.75 10.48 -18.25
CA GLY A 142 -0.82 9.63 -19.01
C GLY A 142 -0.02 8.62 -18.17
N HIS A 143 -0.47 8.33 -16.95
CA HIS A 143 0.16 7.38 -16.03
C HIS A 143 -0.67 6.10 -15.88
N PRO A 144 -0.03 4.92 -15.78
CA PRO A 144 -0.76 3.71 -15.39
C PRO A 144 -1.23 3.85 -13.94
N CYS A 145 -2.47 3.45 -13.66
CA CYS A 145 -2.92 3.28 -12.29
C CYS A 145 -2.44 1.91 -11.79
N PRO A 146 -1.79 1.81 -10.61
CA PRO A 146 -1.54 0.51 -10.00
C PRO A 146 -2.87 -0.18 -9.71
N GLU A 147 -2.91 -1.51 -9.73
CA GLU A 147 -4.04 -2.20 -9.15
C GLU A 147 -3.95 -2.07 -7.62
N ILE A 148 -4.94 -1.40 -7.04
CA ILE A 148 -5.02 -1.15 -5.61
C ILE A 148 -5.72 -2.34 -4.95
N CYS A 149 -4.97 -3.07 -4.15
CA CYS A 149 -5.43 -4.33 -3.57
C CYS A 149 -4.95 -4.50 -2.12
N THR A 150 -5.53 -5.50 -1.47
CA THR A 150 -5.18 -5.96 -0.14
C THR A 150 -4.30 -7.21 -0.21
N PRO A 151 -3.57 -7.56 0.87
CA PRO A 151 -2.89 -8.83 0.97
C PRO A 151 -3.78 -10.04 0.64
N THR A 152 -5.06 -10.01 1.03
CA THR A 152 -6.03 -11.07 0.72
C THR A 152 -6.17 -11.33 -0.77
N GLU A 153 -6.21 -10.28 -1.59
CA GLU A 153 -6.40 -10.38 -3.04
C GLU A 153 -5.16 -10.92 -3.77
N LEU A 154 -4.00 -10.96 -3.09
CA LEU A 154 -2.76 -11.52 -3.63
C LEU A 154 -2.42 -12.89 -3.04
N LEU A 155 -3.18 -13.39 -2.07
CA LEU A 155 -2.97 -14.77 -1.59
C LEU A 155 -3.40 -15.77 -2.67
N PRO A 156 -2.69 -16.91 -2.81
CA PRO A 156 -3.11 -17.97 -3.72
C PRO A 156 -4.47 -18.53 -3.29
N GLU A 157 -5.24 -19.02 -4.27
CA GLU A 157 -6.49 -19.70 -3.98
C GLU A 157 -6.24 -20.92 -3.07
N ASN A 158 -6.93 -20.98 -1.94
CA ASN A 158 -6.90 -22.16 -1.09
C ASN A 158 -7.69 -23.27 -1.78
N GLU A 159 -7.01 -24.20 -2.43
CA GLU A 159 -7.62 -25.38 -3.10
C GLU A 159 -8.57 -26.19 -2.18
N ASN A 160 -8.44 -26.04 -0.86
CA ASN A 160 -9.24 -26.75 0.15
C ASN A 160 -10.68 -26.22 0.35
N HIS A 161 -11.06 -25.07 -0.19
CA HIS A 161 -12.43 -24.53 -0.05
C HIS A 161 -13.39 -24.93 -1.20
N VAL A 162 -12.89 -25.63 -2.22
CA VAL A 162 -13.72 -26.21 -3.30
C VAL A 162 -14.06 -27.66 -2.98
N ARG A 163 -14.67 -27.90 -1.82
CA ARG A 163 -15.46 -29.11 -1.57
C ARG A 163 -16.89 -28.65 -1.30
N ARG A 164 -17.63 -28.42 -2.39
CA ARG A 164 -19.09 -28.36 -2.36
C ARG A 164 -19.66 -29.77 -2.34
#